data_AF-H3KFB5-F1
#
_entry.id   AF-H3KFB5-F1
#
_cell.length_a   1.000
_cell.length_b   1.000
_cell.length_c   1.000
_cell.angle_alpha   90.00
_cell.angle_beta   90.00
_cell.angle_gamma   90.00
#
_symmetry.space_group_name_H-M   'P 1'
#
loop_
_entity.id
_entity.type
_entity.pdbx_description
1 polymer ?
#
loop_
_entity_poly.entity_id
_entity_poly.type
_entity_poly.pdbx_seq_one_letter_code
_entity_poly.pdbx_strand_id
1 'polypeptide(L)'
;RGTIDLQLQESLEALVQGTVARLAPWGITNAALAVSDARTGEVLAHVGSADFENAAIEGEVDALTAMRSPGSTLKPFLFGLALDQGLIHSETVLMDRPQGFGGWRPENADGDFAGPIPASAALLRSRNLPAVSLARQVNPDLYDLLQRAGTALPFDKTHYGLAIALGGAETTMADLLRLYGALASDGLVRPLVFGYVEGNGATGSTPVPVTLRGSGEGRNTATEPATIPILTPESALIIREILARGGETVRTASGAPVRAGFKTGTSHGFRDARAAGTVGPYVLTVWLGNFDGRGNPHLQGAAVAAPLWL
;
A
#
# COMPACT_ATOMS: atom_id res chain seq x y z
N ARG A 1 1.94 27.31 0.58
CA ARG A 1 2.97 26.58 1.37
C ARG A 1 2.94 25.12 0.96
N GLY A 2 4.06 24.51 0.55
CA GLY A 2 4.15 23.06 0.29
C GLY A 2 4.35 22.24 1.58
N THR A 3 4.13 20.94 1.51
CA THR A 3 4.34 19.98 2.62
C THR A 3 5.68 19.23 2.52
N ILE A 4 6.34 19.29 1.36
CA ILE A 4 7.59 18.57 1.12
C ILE A 4 8.70 19.11 2.04
N ASP A 5 9.35 18.19 2.75
CA ASP A 5 10.58 18.44 3.48
C ASP A 5 11.76 18.21 2.53
N LEU A 6 12.51 19.27 2.24
CA LEU A 6 13.58 19.24 1.24
C LEU A 6 14.72 18.28 1.63
N GLN A 7 15.10 18.22 2.91
CA GLN A 7 16.19 17.36 3.35
C GLN A 7 15.78 15.88 3.27
N LEU A 8 14.54 15.58 3.63
CA LEU A 8 13.99 14.24 3.45
C LEU A 8 13.91 13.87 1.97
N GLN A 9 13.41 14.79 1.12
CA GLN A 9 13.31 14.58 -0.32
C GLN A 9 14.66 14.22 -0.95
N GLU A 10 15.70 15.03 -0.73
CA GLU A 10 17.05 14.78 -1.25
C GLU A 10 17.63 13.45 -0.73
N SER A 11 17.36 13.11 0.53
CA SER A 11 17.79 11.84 1.13
C SER A 11 17.13 10.63 0.46
N LEU A 12 15.84 10.72 0.13
CA LEU A 12 15.10 9.65 -0.52
C LEU A 12 15.49 9.50 -2.00
N GLU A 13 15.74 10.61 -2.71
CA GLU A 13 16.27 10.58 -4.08
C GLU A 13 17.62 9.86 -4.12
N ALA A 14 18.54 10.22 -3.23
CA ALA A 14 19.83 9.55 -3.12
C ALA A 14 19.70 8.05 -2.76
N LEU A 15 18.78 7.71 -1.86
CA LEU A 15 18.51 6.32 -1.46
C LEU A 15 17.96 5.48 -2.62
N VAL A 16 17.01 6.03 -3.38
CA VAL A 16 16.43 5.38 -4.56
C VAL A 16 17.49 5.17 -5.64
N GLN A 17 18.26 6.22 -5.97
CA GLN A 17 19.34 6.14 -6.96
C GLN A 17 20.40 5.11 -6.55
N GLY A 18 20.87 5.15 -5.31
CA GLY A 18 21.86 4.19 -4.79
C GLY A 18 21.34 2.75 -4.80
N THR A 19 20.05 2.56 -4.48
CA THR A 19 19.42 1.23 -4.52
C THR A 19 19.32 0.70 -5.95
N VAL A 20 18.88 1.53 -6.89
CA VAL A 20 18.78 1.15 -8.30
C VAL A 20 20.16 0.87 -8.91
N ALA A 21 21.17 1.70 -8.62
CA ALA A 21 22.54 1.46 -9.06
C ALA A 21 23.07 0.12 -8.56
N ARG A 22 22.78 -0.23 -7.29
CA ARG A 22 23.12 -1.53 -6.73
C ARG A 22 22.37 -2.66 -7.42
N LEU A 23 21.07 -2.51 -7.71
CA LEU A 23 20.23 -3.58 -8.26
C LEU A 23 20.31 -3.72 -9.80
N ALA A 24 20.91 -2.76 -10.50
CA ALA A 24 21.02 -2.74 -11.95
C ALA A 24 21.65 -4.02 -12.57
N PRO A 25 22.68 -4.67 -11.99
CA PRO A 25 23.21 -5.94 -12.50
C PRO A 25 22.19 -7.08 -12.55
N TRP A 26 21.13 -6.99 -11.75
CA TRP A 26 20.00 -7.94 -11.74
C TRP A 26 18.83 -7.48 -12.61
N GLY A 27 19.00 -6.44 -13.42
CA GLY A 27 17.98 -5.94 -14.36
C GLY A 27 16.84 -5.15 -13.68
N ILE A 28 17.08 -4.59 -12.49
CA ILE A 28 16.15 -3.69 -11.81
C ILE A 28 16.72 -2.28 -11.90
N THR A 29 16.12 -1.46 -12.75
CA THR A 29 16.65 -0.14 -13.13
C THR A 29 15.74 1.02 -12.75
N ASN A 30 14.62 0.77 -12.08
CA ASN A 30 13.70 1.81 -11.65
C ASN A 30 13.09 1.46 -10.28
N ALA A 31 12.79 2.49 -9.51
CA ALA A 31 12.15 2.40 -8.20
C ALA A 31 11.51 3.74 -7.85
N ALA A 32 10.55 3.70 -6.93
CA ALA A 32 9.85 4.85 -6.41
C ALA A 32 9.57 4.67 -4.92
N LEU A 33 9.49 5.78 -4.19
CA LEU A 33 9.26 5.79 -2.76
C LEU A 33 8.50 7.05 -2.36
N ALA A 34 7.51 6.91 -1.48
CA ALA A 34 6.75 8.04 -0.96
C ALA A 34 6.54 7.91 0.56
N VAL A 35 6.50 9.06 1.24
CA VAL A 35 6.30 9.16 2.68
C VAL A 35 5.21 10.18 3.00
N SER A 36 4.26 9.81 3.87
CA SER A 36 3.25 10.73 4.40
C SER A 36 3.11 10.63 5.92
N ASP A 37 2.57 11.69 6.53
CA ASP A 37 2.15 11.69 7.92
C ASP A 37 0.67 11.28 8.03
N ALA A 38 0.38 10.17 8.70
CA ALA A 38 -0.98 9.66 8.84
C ALA A 38 -1.89 10.60 9.64
N ARG A 39 -1.33 11.46 10.50
CA ARG A 39 -2.12 12.37 11.36
C ARG A 39 -2.73 13.50 10.55
N THR A 40 -1.98 14.03 9.58
CA THR A 40 -2.34 15.22 8.80
C THR A 40 -2.70 14.89 7.35
N GLY A 41 -2.26 13.74 6.82
CA GLY A 41 -2.33 13.40 5.41
C GLY A 41 -1.25 14.09 4.57
N GLU A 42 -0.36 14.89 5.18
CA GLU A 42 0.68 15.61 4.46
C GLU A 42 1.69 14.64 3.84
N VAL A 43 1.97 14.82 2.54
CA VAL A 43 3.06 14.13 1.84
C VAL A 43 4.35 14.87 2.13
N LEU A 44 5.27 14.19 2.79
CA LEU A 44 6.51 14.78 3.28
C LEU A 44 7.64 14.68 2.26
N ALA A 45 7.64 13.62 1.44
CA ALA A 45 8.55 13.45 0.33
C ALA A 45 8.05 12.37 -0.62
N HIS A 46 8.42 12.47 -1.89
CA HIS A 46 7.98 11.57 -2.94
C HIS A 46 8.96 11.54 -4.12
N VAL A 47 9.42 10.35 -4.48
CA VAL A 47 10.26 10.05 -5.63
C VAL A 47 9.45 9.14 -6.58
N GLY A 48 9.06 9.68 -7.74
CA GLY A 48 8.14 8.99 -8.68
C GLY A 48 8.82 7.99 -9.61
N SER A 49 10.13 8.16 -9.83
CA SER A 49 10.99 7.28 -10.62
C SER A 49 12.44 7.47 -10.16
N ALA A 50 13.33 6.55 -10.55
CA ALA A 50 14.72 6.59 -10.13
C ALA A 50 15.53 7.75 -10.75
N ASP A 51 15.13 8.17 -11.95
CA ASP A 51 15.75 9.26 -12.70
C ASP A 51 14.71 9.82 -13.68
N PHE A 52 14.27 11.06 -13.45
CA PHE A 52 13.25 11.73 -14.25
C PHE A 52 13.66 11.91 -15.71
N GLU A 53 14.94 12.17 -15.96
CA GLU A 53 15.46 12.47 -17.31
C GLU A 53 15.80 11.19 -18.10
N ASN A 54 15.69 10.02 -17.48
CA ASN A 54 16.03 8.76 -18.11
C ASN A 54 14.84 8.16 -18.88
N ALA A 55 14.80 8.43 -20.18
CA ALA A 55 13.80 7.89 -21.08
C ALA A 55 13.78 6.35 -21.16
N ALA A 56 14.89 5.65 -20.90
CA ALA A 56 14.96 4.19 -21.00
C ALA A 56 14.16 3.47 -19.90
N ILE A 57 13.86 4.17 -18.80
CA ILE A 57 13.03 3.66 -17.71
C ILE A 57 11.67 4.37 -17.65
N GLU A 58 11.34 5.17 -18.67
CA GLU A 58 10.19 6.09 -18.70
C GLU A 58 10.18 7.00 -17.47
N GLY A 59 11.31 7.66 -17.19
CA GLY A 59 11.55 8.47 -15.99
C GLY A 59 10.50 9.53 -15.69
N GLU A 60 9.81 10.05 -16.70
CA GLU A 60 8.74 11.03 -16.55
C GLU A 60 7.44 10.46 -15.98
N VAL A 61 7.27 9.13 -15.99
CA VAL A 61 6.09 8.47 -15.41
C VAL A 61 6.20 8.48 -13.88
N ASP A 62 5.17 9.00 -13.24
CA ASP A 62 5.10 9.09 -11.78
C ASP A 62 4.43 7.84 -11.17
N ALA A 63 5.23 6.99 -10.50
CA ALA A 63 4.72 5.81 -9.80
C ALA A 63 3.73 6.14 -8.66
N LEU A 64 3.71 7.38 -8.16
CA LEU A 64 2.71 7.83 -7.19
C LEU A 64 1.29 7.65 -7.69
N THR A 65 1.10 7.93 -8.98
CA THR A 65 -0.21 7.99 -9.65
C THR A 65 -0.38 6.92 -10.72
N ALA A 66 0.70 6.24 -11.13
CA ALA A 66 0.63 5.14 -12.06
C ALA A 66 -0.07 3.91 -11.45
N MET A 67 -1.07 3.39 -12.16
CA MET A 67 -1.78 2.17 -11.80
C MET A 67 -0.86 0.96 -12.00
N ARG A 68 -0.70 0.16 -10.96
CA ARG A 68 0.10 -1.08 -10.96
C ARG A 68 -0.52 -2.11 -10.05
N SER A 69 -0.16 -3.37 -10.21
CA SER A 69 -0.61 -4.39 -9.28
C SER A 69 -0.01 -4.14 -7.87
N PRO A 70 -0.83 -4.10 -6.81
CA PRO A 70 -0.36 -4.05 -5.43
C PRO A 70 0.24 -5.38 -4.96
N GLY A 71 0.01 -6.47 -5.70
CA GLY A 71 0.26 -7.82 -5.22
C GLY A 71 -0.43 -8.07 -3.87
N SER A 72 0.32 -8.58 -2.90
CA SER A 72 -0.20 -8.92 -1.57
C SER A 72 -0.33 -7.75 -0.58
N THR A 73 -0.03 -6.49 -0.97
CA THR A 73 -0.14 -5.35 -0.05
C THR A 73 -1.59 -5.02 0.33
N LEU A 74 -2.59 -5.59 -0.35
CA LEU A 74 -4.01 -5.42 0.03
C LEU A 74 -4.53 -6.42 1.06
N LYS A 75 -3.79 -7.52 1.34
CA LYS A 75 -4.22 -8.54 2.30
C LYS A 75 -4.50 -7.99 3.71
N PRO A 76 -3.74 -7.04 4.27
CA PRO A 76 -4.06 -6.47 5.58
C PRO A 76 -5.49 -5.93 5.68
N PHE A 77 -6.00 -5.30 4.62
CA PHE A 77 -7.36 -4.74 4.59
C PHE A 77 -8.42 -5.83 4.44
N LEU A 78 -8.13 -6.89 3.70
CA LEU A 78 -9.02 -8.06 3.64
C LEU A 78 -9.14 -8.77 4.99
N PHE A 79 -8.01 -8.95 5.69
CA PHE A 79 -8.02 -9.54 7.04
C PHE A 79 -8.69 -8.59 8.03
N GLY A 80 -8.48 -7.28 7.90
CA GLY A 80 -9.18 -6.24 8.67
C GLY A 80 -10.69 -6.29 8.49
N LEU A 81 -11.19 -6.42 7.25
CA LEU A 81 -12.61 -6.59 6.96
C LEU A 81 -13.18 -7.86 7.61
N ALA A 82 -12.43 -8.97 7.58
CA ALA A 82 -12.87 -10.20 8.20
C ALA A 82 -12.93 -10.10 9.73
N LEU A 83 -12.03 -9.34 10.36
CA LEU A 83 -12.07 -9.01 11.78
C LEU A 83 -13.30 -8.12 12.10
N ASP A 84 -13.52 -7.06 11.32
CA ASP A 84 -14.64 -6.13 11.49
C ASP A 84 -16.00 -6.81 11.39
N GLN A 85 -16.13 -7.79 10.50
CA GLN A 85 -17.35 -8.55 10.29
C GLN A 85 -17.50 -9.71 11.27
N GLY A 86 -16.57 -9.88 12.22
CA GLY A 86 -16.61 -10.94 13.23
C GLY A 86 -16.41 -12.35 12.67
N LEU A 87 -15.87 -12.48 11.45
CA LEU A 87 -15.63 -13.77 10.80
C LEU A 87 -14.41 -14.48 11.38
N ILE A 88 -13.43 -13.70 11.86
CA ILE A 88 -12.20 -14.19 12.47
C ILE A 88 -11.80 -13.31 13.66
N HIS A 89 -10.94 -13.85 14.52
CA HIS A 89 -10.01 -13.09 15.36
C HIS A 89 -8.57 -13.41 14.92
N SER A 90 -7.56 -12.75 15.49
CA SER A 90 -6.15 -12.87 15.05
C SER A 90 -5.59 -14.30 15.10
N GLU A 91 -6.15 -15.16 15.95
CA GLU A 91 -5.71 -16.54 16.16
C GLU A 91 -6.70 -17.57 15.61
N THR A 92 -7.72 -17.14 14.85
CA THR A 92 -8.59 -18.09 14.15
C THR A 92 -7.75 -18.94 13.21
N VAL A 93 -7.91 -20.26 13.31
CA VAL A 93 -7.18 -21.21 12.46
C VAL A 93 -7.82 -21.22 11.08
N LEU A 94 -7.05 -20.80 10.08
CA LEU A 94 -7.39 -20.84 8.66
C LEU A 94 -6.73 -22.06 8.01
N MET A 95 -7.34 -22.54 6.93
CA MET A 95 -6.82 -23.70 6.20
C MET A 95 -6.01 -23.25 4.99
N ASP A 96 -4.70 -23.52 5.02
CA ASP A 96 -3.78 -23.36 3.89
C ASP A 96 -3.50 -24.73 3.27
N ARG A 97 -4.37 -25.17 2.36
CA ARG A 97 -4.31 -26.48 1.68
C ARG A 97 -4.78 -26.35 0.24
N PRO A 98 -4.35 -27.21 -0.70
CA PRO A 98 -4.83 -27.18 -2.08
C PRO A 98 -6.36 -27.14 -2.14
N GLN A 99 -6.91 -26.11 -2.80
CA GLN A 99 -8.35 -25.96 -3.00
C GLN A 99 -8.63 -25.14 -4.25
N GLY A 100 -9.78 -25.40 -4.88
CA GLY A 100 -10.27 -24.64 -6.03
C GLY A 100 -11.43 -23.72 -5.66
N PHE A 101 -11.59 -22.65 -6.44
CA PHE A 101 -12.61 -21.63 -6.28
C PHE A 101 -13.28 -21.39 -7.64
N GLY A 102 -14.40 -22.08 -7.90
CA GLY A 102 -15.13 -21.90 -9.16
C GLY A 102 -14.31 -22.20 -10.42
N GLY A 103 -13.43 -23.20 -10.37
CA GLY A 103 -12.53 -23.57 -11.48
C GLY A 103 -11.15 -22.91 -11.44
N TRP A 104 -10.97 -21.86 -10.65
CA TRP A 104 -9.65 -21.24 -10.42
C TRP A 104 -8.92 -21.92 -9.26
N ARG A 105 -7.61 -22.18 -9.41
CA ARG A 105 -6.76 -22.82 -8.39
C ARG A 105 -5.54 -21.94 -8.10
N PRO A 106 -5.60 -21.04 -7.12
CA PRO A 106 -4.43 -20.26 -6.72
C PRO A 106 -3.42 -21.12 -5.96
N GLU A 107 -2.16 -20.75 -6.12
CA GLU A 107 -1.03 -21.36 -5.40
C GLU A 107 -0.39 -20.34 -4.46
N ASN A 108 0.31 -20.81 -3.42
CA ASN A 108 1.17 -19.93 -2.62
C ASN A 108 2.44 -19.58 -3.40
N ALA A 109 3.05 -18.44 -3.06
CA ALA A 109 4.25 -17.97 -3.76
C ALA A 109 5.44 -18.94 -3.64
N ASP A 110 5.51 -19.71 -2.56
CA ASP A 110 6.53 -20.74 -2.32
C ASP A 110 6.11 -22.14 -2.80
N GLY A 111 4.89 -22.30 -3.33
CA GLY A 111 4.33 -23.60 -3.73
C GLY A 111 3.95 -24.53 -2.57
N ASP A 112 4.29 -24.16 -1.33
CA ASP A 112 4.07 -24.99 -0.14
C ASP A 112 2.74 -24.68 0.55
N PHE A 113 2.26 -25.63 1.35
CA PHE A 113 1.03 -25.51 2.13
C PHE A 113 1.33 -25.70 3.61
N ALA A 114 0.95 -24.73 4.43
CA ALA A 114 1.15 -24.79 5.88
C ALA A 114 0.13 -25.69 6.60
N GLY A 115 -0.97 -26.07 5.96
CA GLY A 115 -2.09 -26.74 6.61
C GLY A 115 -2.87 -25.77 7.50
N PRO A 116 -3.33 -26.18 8.70
CA PRO A 116 -3.94 -25.28 9.67
C PRO A 116 -2.95 -24.20 10.13
N ILE A 117 -3.33 -22.92 10.01
CA ILE A 117 -2.45 -21.79 10.34
C ILE A 117 -3.26 -20.65 11.00
N PRO A 118 -2.80 -20.02 12.09
CA PRO A 118 -3.46 -18.84 12.66
C PRO A 118 -3.56 -17.69 11.66
N ALA A 119 -4.64 -16.90 11.72
CA ALA A 119 -4.87 -15.79 10.81
C ALA A 119 -3.71 -14.77 10.81
N SER A 120 -3.16 -14.45 11.98
CA SER A 120 -1.97 -13.60 12.16
C SER A 120 -0.77 -14.16 11.38
N ALA A 121 -0.47 -15.44 11.53
CA ALA A 121 0.61 -16.11 10.82
C ALA A 121 0.34 -16.23 9.31
N ALA A 122 -0.91 -16.44 8.90
CA ALA A 122 -1.30 -16.48 7.49
C ALA A 122 -1.08 -15.13 6.80
N LEU A 123 -1.41 -14.02 7.47
CA LEU A 123 -1.16 -12.67 6.97
C LEU A 123 0.35 -12.37 6.87
N LEU A 124 1.11 -12.70 7.93
CA LEU A 124 2.56 -12.48 7.96
C LEU A 124 3.30 -13.28 6.89
N ARG A 125 2.97 -14.57 6.74
CA ARG A 125 3.51 -15.43 5.68
C ARG A 125 2.86 -15.17 4.32
N SER A 126 1.97 -14.19 4.23
CA SER A 126 1.30 -13.76 3.00
C SER A 126 0.60 -14.89 2.25
N ARG A 127 0.01 -15.87 2.95
CA ARG A 127 -0.58 -17.06 2.35
C ARG A 127 -1.78 -16.70 1.47
N ASN A 128 -1.80 -17.23 0.24
CA ASN A 128 -2.80 -16.90 -0.78
C ASN A 128 -4.13 -17.60 -0.48
N LEU A 129 -4.09 -18.87 -0.09
CA LEU A 129 -5.29 -19.69 0.03
C LEU A 129 -6.19 -19.26 1.21
N PRO A 130 -5.65 -19.00 2.42
CA PRO A 130 -6.41 -18.38 3.50
C PRO A 130 -7.01 -17.03 3.09
N ALA A 131 -6.26 -16.19 2.38
CA ALA A 131 -6.76 -14.89 1.93
C ALA A 131 -7.96 -15.06 0.98
N VAL A 132 -7.86 -15.92 -0.03
CA VAL A 132 -8.98 -16.17 -0.96
C VAL A 132 -10.19 -16.78 -0.24
N SER A 133 -9.97 -17.67 0.75
CA SER A 133 -11.05 -18.20 1.59
C SER A 133 -11.77 -17.11 2.39
N LEU A 134 -11.05 -16.11 2.91
CA LEU A 134 -11.67 -14.97 3.58
C LEU A 134 -12.40 -14.06 2.59
N ALA A 135 -11.81 -13.80 1.42
CA ALA A 135 -12.40 -12.97 0.37
C ALA A 135 -13.79 -13.47 -0.09
N ARG A 136 -14.04 -14.78 0.01
CA ARG A 136 -15.35 -15.38 -0.29
C ARG A 136 -16.43 -15.13 0.76
N GLN A 137 -16.02 -14.81 1.99
CA GLN A 137 -16.91 -14.72 3.14
C GLN A 137 -17.24 -13.27 3.51
N VAL A 138 -16.31 -12.34 3.26
CA VAL A 138 -16.52 -10.93 3.56
C VAL A 138 -17.59 -10.31 2.66
N ASN A 139 -18.52 -9.58 3.26
CA ASN A 139 -19.54 -8.79 2.56
C ASN A 139 -20.06 -7.65 3.46
N PRO A 140 -19.92 -6.36 3.10
CA PRO A 140 -19.22 -5.82 1.92
C PRO A 140 -17.77 -6.30 1.83
N ASP A 141 -17.24 -6.43 0.61
CA ASP A 141 -15.95 -7.07 0.37
C ASP A 141 -14.81 -6.06 0.10
N LEU A 142 -13.63 -6.57 -0.29
CA LEU A 142 -12.47 -5.73 -0.57
C LEU A 142 -12.71 -4.74 -1.72
N TYR A 143 -13.52 -5.09 -2.72
CA TYR A 143 -13.89 -4.15 -3.79
C TYR A 143 -14.67 -2.97 -3.22
N ASP A 144 -15.65 -3.25 -2.36
CA ASP A 144 -16.48 -2.20 -1.73
C ASP A 144 -15.63 -1.30 -0.82
N LEU A 145 -14.67 -1.87 -0.08
CA LEU A 145 -13.72 -1.10 0.73
C LEU A 145 -12.84 -0.18 -0.13
N LEU A 146 -12.30 -0.68 -1.24
CA LEU A 146 -11.43 0.11 -2.13
C LEU A 146 -12.20 1.25 -2.82
N GLN A 147 -13.42 0.97 -3.32
CA GLN A 147 -14.30 2.02 -3.86
C GLN A 147 -14.59 3.08 -2.79
N ARG A 148 -14.94 2.66 -1.56
CA ARG A 148 -15.18 3.57 -0.44
C ARG A 148 -13.94 4.40 -0.11
N ALA A 149 -12.75 3.80 -0.15
CA ALA A 149 -11.47 4.49 0.07
C ALA A 149 -11.13 5.51 -1.05
N GLY A 150 -11.83 5.46 -2.18
CA GLY A 150 -11.63 6.34 -3.34
C GLY A 150 -10.59 5.81 -4.33
N THR A 151 -10.22 4.52 -4.25
CA THR A 151 -9.35 3.86 -5.22
C THR A 151 -10.12 3.63 -6.52
N ALA A 152 -9.54 4.06 -7.63
CA ALA A 152 -10.17 3.89 -8.94
C ALA A 152 -10.16 2.42 -9.37
N LEU A 153 -11.36 1.88 -9.58
CA LEU A 153 -11.57 0.54 -10.07
C LEU A 153 -12.40 0.64 -11.36
N PRO A 154 -11.76 0.61 -12.55
CA PRO A 154 -12.44 0.87 -13.84
C PRO A 154 -13.47 -0.20 -14.23
N PHE A 155 -13.37 -1.40 -13.67
CA PHE A 155 -14.30 -2.50 -13.92
C PHE A 155 -15.23 -2.73 -12.73
N ASP A 156 -16.31 -3.48 -12.96
CA ASP A 156 -17.22 -3.86 -11.88
C ASP A 156 -16.63 -4.94 -10.95
N LYS A 157 -17.34 -5.18 -9.84
CA LYS A 157 -16.98 -6.19 -8.84
C LYS A 157 -16.85 -7.61 -9.40
N THR A 158 -17.64 -7.97 -10.42
CA THR A 158 -17.61 -9.32 -11.02
C THR A 158 -16.38 -9.54 -11.89
N HIS A 159 -15.87 -8.48 -12.54
CA HIS A 159 -14.63 -8.53 -13.29
C HIS A 159 -13.43 -8.91 -12.40
N TYR A 160 -13.29 -8.26 -11.25
CA TYR A 160 -12.18 -8.54 -10.35
C TYR A 160 -12.35 -9.87 -9.61
N GLY A 161 -13.57 -10.15 -9.15
CA GLY A 161 -13.89 -11.36 -8.40
C GLY A 161 -12.92 -11.62 -7.24
N LEU A 162 -12.60 -12.88 -7.00
CA LEU A 162 -11.69 -13.28 -5.91
C LEU A 162 -10.21 -12.94 -6.18
N ALA A 163 -9.85 -12.63 -7.43
CA ALA A 163 -8.47 -12.30 -7.79
C ALA A 163 -8.00 -11.00 -7.11
N ILE A 164 -8.94 -10.11 -6.74
CA ILE A 164 -8.62 -8.87 -6.00
C ILE A 164 -7.86 -9.13 -4.69
N ALA A 165 -8.14 -10.26 -4.03
CA ALA A 165 -7.47 -10.67 -2.79
C ALA A 165 -5.98 -10.98 -2.98
N LEU A 166 -5.57 -11.27 -4.22
CA LEU A 166 -4.19 -11.59 -4.60
C LEU A 166 -3.54 -10.48 -5.45
N GLY A 167 -4.15 -9.29 -5.52
CA GLY A 167 -3.62 -8.15 -6.30
C GLY A 167 -4.03 -8.16 -7.77
N GLY A 168 -5.16 -8.79 -8.11
CA GLY A 168 -5.77 -8.76 -9.44
C GLY A 168 -6.49 -7.45 -9.80
N ALA A 169 -6.53 -6.48 -8.88
CA ALA A 169 -6.86 -5.09 -9.20
C ALA A 169 -5.58 -4.25 -9.22
N GLU A 170 -5.60 -3.14 -9.94
CA GLU A 170 -4.51 -2.18 -9.92
C GLU A 170 -4.76 -1.09 -8.88
N THR A 171 -3.69 -0.56 -8.31
CA THR A 171 -3.71 0.55 -7.34
C THR A 171 -2.51 1.45 -7.60
N THR A 172 -2.63 2.72 -7.23
CA THR A 172 -1.51 3.66 -7.21
C THR A 172 -0.70 3.54 -5.90
N MET A 173 0.51 4.10 -5.85
CA MET A 173 1.19 4.26 -4.55
C MET A 173 0.42 5.22 -3.64
N ALA A 174 -0.26 6.23 -4.19
CA ALA A 174 -1.11 7.12 -3.41
C ALA A 174 -2.26 6.37 -2.72
N ASP A 175 -2.86 5.38 -3.37
CA ASP A 175 -3.85 4.48 -2.75
C ASP A 175 -3.24 3.74 -1.56
N LEU A 176 -2.04 3.18 -1.73
CA LEU A 176 -1.36 2.46 -0.64
C LEU A 176 -1.00 3.39 0.52
N LEU A 177 -0.51 4.61 0.28
CA LEU A 177 -0.28 5.59 1.34
C LEU A 177 -1.56 5.88 2.13
N ARG A 178 -2.67 6.09 1.44
CA ARG A 178 -3.97 6.39 2.06
C ARG A 178 -4.51 5.21 2.87
N LEU A 179 -4.45 4.02 2.30
CA LEU A 179 -4.92 2.80 2.95
C LEU A 179 -4.08 2.46 4.18
N TYR A 180 -2.74 2.49 4.09
CA TYR A 180 -1.88 2.22 5.25
C TYR A 180 -1.91 3.37 6.28
N GLY A 181 -2.17 4.61 5.85
CA GLY A 181 -2.47 5.72 6.76
C GLY A 181 -3.71 5.49 7.61
N ALA A 182 -4.72 4.79 7.09
CA ALA A 182 -5.88 4.39 7.87
C ALA A 182 -5.52 3.38 8.99
N LEU A 183 -4.57 2.46 8.75
CA LEU A 183 -4.07 1.57 9.82
C LEU A 183 -3.35 2.35 10.93
N ALA A 184 -2.74 3.49 10.61
CA ALA A 184 -2.12 4.40 11.57
C ALA A 184 -3.12 5.41 12.20
N SER A 185 -4.35 5.50 11.69
CA SER A 185 -5.34 6.52 12.05
C SER A 185 -6.72 5.93 12.33
N ASP A 186 -6.80 4.92 13.19
CA ASP A 186 -8.06 4.32 13.68
C ASP A 186 -9.03 3.85 12.57
N GLY A 187 -8.48 3.35 11.46
CA GLY A 187 -9.26 2.88 10.32
C GLY A 187 -9.77 3.99 9.41
N LEU A 188 -9.28 5.22 9.56
CA LEU A 188 -9.72 6.40 8.83
C LEU A 188 -8.76 6.77 7.68
N VAL A 189 -9.23 6.65 6.45
CA VAL A 189 -8.53 7.16 5.27
C VAL A 189 -8.58 8.68 5.27
N ARG A 190 -7.40 9.29 5.22
CA ARG A 190 -7.24 10.73 5.00
C ARG A 190 -6.80 11.01 3.56
N PRO A 191 -7.23 12.15 3.01
CA PRO A 191 -6.70 12.64 1.73
C PRO A 191 -5.22 13.00 1.84
N LEU A 192 -4.47 12.79 0.75
CA LEU A 192 -3.06 13.21 0.68
C LEU A 192 -3.00 14.70 0.39
N VAL A 193 -2.24 15.44 1.21
CA VAL A 193 -2.08 16.90 1.15
C VAL A 193 -0.65 17.22 0.69
N PHE A 194 -0.51 18.03 -0.36
CA PHE A 194 0.79 18.44 -0.93
C PHE A 194 1.15 19.90 -0.59
N GLY A 195 0.18 20.63 -0.05
CA GLY A 195 0.36 22.02 0.30
C GLY A 195 -0.93 22.66 0.78
N TYR A 196 -0.84 23.94 1.08
CA TYR A 196 -1.93 24.80 1.50
C TYR A 196 -1.88 26.10 0.71
N VAL A 197 -3.04 26.54 0.24
CA VAL A 197 -3.25 27.83 -0.43
C VAL A 197 -4.12 28.73 0.45
N GLU A 198 -4.01 30.05 0.29
CA GLU A 198 -4.85 30.98 1.05
C GLU A 198 -6.31 30.85 0.60
N GLY A 199 -7.23 30.64 1.54
CA GLY A 199 -8.66 30.63 1.27
C GLY A 199 -9.22 32.05 1.15
N ASN A 200 -9.97 32.31 0.07
CA ASN A 200 -10.70 33.58 -0.10
C ASN A 200 -12.00 33.56 0.73
N GLY A 201 -11.88 33.65 2.05
CA GLY A 201 -13.01 33.81 2.97
C GLY A 201 -13.22 35.27 3.39
N ALA A 202 -14.47 35.71 3.54
CA ALA A 202 -14.84 37.09 3.92
C ALA A 202 -14.44 37.48 5.36
N THR A 203 -13.91 36.55 6.17
CA THR A 203 -13.57 36.75 7.59
C THR A 203 -12.26 36.03 7.97
N GLY A 204 -11.18 36.33 7.24
CA GLY A 204 -9.84 35.80 7.50
C GLY A 204 -9.45 34.64 6.57
N SER A 205 -8.18 34.63 6.18
CA SER A 205 -7.58 33.66 5.26
C SER A 205 -7.30 32.33 5.98
N THR A 206 -8.27 31.43 6.03
CA THR A 206 -8.03 30.03 6.45
C THR A 206 -7.30 29.30 5.32
N PRO A 207 -6.13 28.67 5.57
CA PRO A 207 -5.44 27.89 4.54
C PRO A 207 -6.27 26.68 4.11
N VAL A 208 -6.41 26.47 2.80
CA VAL A 208 -7.13 25.35 2.19
C VAL A 208 -6.12 24.30 1.71
N PRO A 209 -6.26 23.01 2.07
CA PRO A 209 -5.35 21.97 1.63
C PRO A 209 -5.47 21.69 0.13
N VAL A 210 -4.33 21.54 -0.54
CA VAL A 210 -4.21 21.06 -1.92
C VAL A 210 -4.01 19.55 -1.87
N THR A 211 -5.01 18.81 -2.34
CA THR A 211 -4.99 17.35 -2.33
C THR A 211 -4.76 16.76 -3.71
N LEU A 212 -4.26 15.52 -3.76
CA LEU A 212 -4.20 14.77 -5.01
C LEU A 212 -5.62 14.60 -5.56
N ARG A 213 -5.86 15.01 -6.81
CA ARG A 213 -7.13 14.75 -7.49
C ARG A 213 -7.31 13.25 -7.62
N GLY A 214 -8.42 12.72 -7.09
CA GLY A 214 -8.83 11.35 -7.40
C GLY A 214 -9.02 11.23 -8.92
N SER A 215 -8.69 10.07 -9.48
CA SER A 215 -8.82 9.74 -10.91
C SER A 215 -10.27 9.64 -11.41
N GLY A 216 -11.25 10.01 -10.59
CA GLY A 216 -12.65 10.16 -11.01
C GLY A 216 -12.91 11.55 -11.59
N GLU A 217 -13.35 11.60 -12.84
CA GLU A 217 -13.87 12.83 -13.45
C GLU A 217 -15.01 13.41 -12.59
N GLY A 218 -14.90 14.69 -12.23
CA GLY A 218 -16.04 15.49 -11.81
C GLY A 218 -16.39 15.42 -10.32
N ARG A 219 -15.57 16.03 -9.46
CA ARG A 219 -16.08 16.70 -8.24
C ARG A 219 -15.12 17.78 -7.74
N ASN A 220 -15.15 18.93 -8.41
CA ASN A 220 -14.75 20.20 -7.80
C ASN A 220 -15.85 20.59 -6.80
N THR A 221 -15.75 20.09 -5.57
CA THR A 221 -16.43 20.71 -4.44
C THR A 221 -15.35 21.11 -3.45
N ALA A 222 -15.29 22.41 -3.16
CA ALA A 222 -14.46 23.01 -2.11
C ALA A 222 -14.96 22.59 -0.71
N THR A 223 -15.22 21.30 -0.53
CA THR A 223 -15.53 20.68 0.75
C THR A 223 -14.23 20.13 1.32
N GLU A 224 -14.01 20.38 2.62
CA GLU A 224 -12.92 19.79 3.41
C GLU A 224 -12.70 18.33 3.01
N PRO A 225 -11.45 17.92 2.79
CA PRO A 225 -11.17 16.64 2.18
C PRO A 225 -11.59 15.56 3.21
N ALA A 226 -12.72 14.89 2.92
CA ALA A 226 -13.43 14.09 3.90
C ALA A 226 -12.59 12.92 4.38
N THR A 227 -12.56 12.72 5.69
CA THR A 227 -11.97 11.52 6.30
C THR A 227 -12.96 10.36 6.16
N ILE A 228 -12.52 9.25 5.59
CA ILE A 228 -13.40 8.12 5.22
C ILE A 228 -13.08 6.92 6.12
N PRO A 229 -14.02 6.40 6.92
CA PRO A 229 -13.79 5.17 7.66
C PRO A 229 -13.73 3.98 6.69
N ILE A 230 -12.74 3.12 6.80
CA ILE A 230 -12.66 1.87 6.02
C ILE A 230 -12.56 0.62 6.90
N LEU A 231 -12.14 0.78 8.15
CA LEU A 231 -12.09 -0.26 9.17
C LEU A 231 -12.52 0.31 10.52
N THR A 232 -12.87 -0.54 11.48
CA THR A 232 -12.99 -0.12 12.89
C THR A 232 -11.60 0.20 13.48
N PRO A 233 -11.52 1.06 14.52
CA PRO A 233 -10.27 1.32 15.24
C PRO A 233 -9.63 0.03 15.77
N GLU A 234 -10.44 -0.92 16.25
CA GLU A 234 -9.98 -2.19 16.82
C GLU A 234 -9.33 -3.07 15.75
N SER A 235 -9.97 -3.26 14.60
CA SER A 235 -9.39 -4.06 13.52
C SER A 235 -8.16 -3.38 12.91
N ALA A 236 -8.17 -2.05 12.75
CA ALA A 236 -7.01 -1.30 12.29
C ALA A 236 -5.81 -1.51 13.24
N LEU A 237 -6.04 -1.44 14.55
CA LEU A 237 -5.02 -1.69 15.57
C LEU A 237 -4.52 -3.14 15.52
N ILE A 238 -5.41 -4.14 15.48
CA ILE A 238 -5.02 -5.56 15.43
C ILE A 238 -4.16 -5.83 14.19
N ILE A 239 -4.57 -5.33 13.02
CA ILE A 239 -3.80 -5.49 11.78
C ILE A 239 -2.43 -4.80 11.89
N ARG A 240 -2.38 -3.56 12.41
CA ARG A 240 -1.11 -2.84 12.63
C ARG A 240 -0.17 -3.62 13.55
N GLU A 241 -0.69 -4.19 14.64
CA GLU A 241 0.08 -5.01 15.58
C GLU A 241 0.57 -6.32 14.94
N ILE A 242 -0.24 -6.99 14.13
CA ILE A 242 0.19 -8.17 13.37
C ILE A 242 1.38 -7.80 12.48
N LEU A 243 1.27 -6.72 11.69
CA LEU A 243 2.35 -6.27 10.80
C LEU A 243 3.61 -5.85 11.59
N ALA A 244 3.46 -5.14 12.71
CA ALA A 244 4.58 -4.71 13.56
C ALA A 244 5.32 -5.88 14.25
N ARG A 245 4.64 -7.02 14.46
CA ARG A 245 5.27 -8.25 14.98
C ARG A 245 6.14 -8.94 13.94
N GLY A 246 5.76 -8.88 12.66
CA GLY A 246 6.52 -9.44 11.56
C GLY A 246 7.51 -8.48 10.90
N GLY A 247 7.50 -7.20 11.31
CA GLY A 247 8.45 -6.19 10.85
C GLY A 247 9.68 -6.09 11.74
N GLU A 248 10.30 -4.91 11.76
CA GLU A 248 11.58 -4.68 12.42
C GLU A 248 11.51 -3.58 13.48
N THR A 249 12.47 -3.57 14.41
CA THR A 249 12.65 -2.44 15.33
C THR A 249 13.71 -1.50 14.77
N VAL A 250 13.29 -0.33 14.34
CA VAL A 250 14.18 0.74 13.89
C VAL A 250 14.38 1.76 15.01
N ARG A 251 15.32 2.69 14.84
CA ARG A 251 15.58 3.76 15.82
C ARG A 251 15.26 5.12 15.23
N THR A 252 14.58 5.95 16.01
CA THR A 252 14.39 7.37 15.67
C THR A 252 15.74 8.11 15.70
N ALA A 253 15.77 9.35 15.20
CA ALA A 253 16.93 10.24 15.34
C ALA A 253 17.33 10.47 16.82
N SER A 254 16.38 10.42 17.75
CA SER A 254 16.64 10.48 19.20
C SER A 254 17.11 9.16 19.81
N GLY A 255 17.26 8.11 19.02
CA GLY A 255 17.67 6.77 19.45
C GLY A 255 16.56 5.91 20.06
N ALA A 256 15.33 6.43 20.16
CA ALA A 256 14.20 5.68 20.69
C ALA A 256 13.81 4.53 19.74
N PRO A 257 13.55 3.32 20.28
CA PRO A 257 13.09 2.22 19.46
C PRO A 257 11.66 2.47 18.98
N VAL A 258 11.40 2.25 17.70
CA VAL A 258 10.06 2.28 17.10
C VAL A 258 9.87 1.02 16.26
N ARG A 259 8.72 0.37 16.40
CA ARG A 259 8.39 -0.79 15.59
C ARG A 259 7.93 -0.32 14.21
N ALA A 260 8.60 -0.84 13.19
CA ALA A 260 8.26 -0.68 11.80
C ALA A 260 7.43 -1.89 11.36
N GLY A 261 6.20 -1.68 10.89
CA GLY A 261 5.30 -2.73 10.45
C GLY A 261 4.93 -2.55 8.99
N PHE A 262 5.22 -3.53 8.15
CA PHE A 262 4.97 -3.43 6.71
C PHE A 262 4.45 -4.73 6.12
N LYS A 263 3.92 -4.63 4.91
CA LYS A 263 3.52 -5.76 4.08
C LYS A 263 4.18 -5.64 2.72
N THR A 264 4.72 -6.75 2.27
CA THR A 264 5.26 -6.90 0.91
C THR A 264 4.20 -7.37 -0.07
N GLY A 265 4.39 -7.00 -1.34
CA GLY A 265 3.62 -7.48 -2.48
C GLY A 265 4.54 -7.80 -3.66
N THR A 266 4.20 -8.85 -4.38
CA THR A 266 4.82 -9.19 -5.66
C THR A 266 3.68 -9.43 -6.64
N SER A 267 3.72 -8.77 -7.81
CA SER A 267 2.69 -8.97 -8.83
C SER A 267 2.93 -10.26 -9.64
N HIS A 268 1.88 -10.77 -10.27
CA HIS A 268 1.99 -11.91 -11.17
C HIS A 268 2.95 -11.60 -12.33
N GLY A 269 3.82 -12.56 -12.67
CA GLY A 269 4.85 -12.38 -13.69
C GLY A 269 6.02 -11.51 -13.23
N PHE A 270 6.14 -11.22 -11.92
CA PHE A 270 7.23 -10.45 -11.32
C PHE A 270 7.43 -9.08 -11.98
N ARG A 271 6.34 -8.36 -12.22
CA ARG A 271 6.38 -7.01 -12.84
C ARG A 271 6.58 -5.91 -11.82
N ASP A 272 6.13 -6.12 -10.59
CA ASP A 272 6.12 -5.16 -9.51
C ASP A 272 6.53 -5.82 -8.21
N ALA A 273 7.53 -5.24 -7.55
CA ALA A 273 7.86 -5.49 -6.16
C ALA A 273 7.39 -4.29 -5.34
N ARG A 274 6.62 -4.54 -4.28
CA ARG A 274 5.97 -3.51 -3.47
C ARG A 274 6.25 -3.74 -1.99
N ALA A 275 6.36 -2.66 -1.23
CA ALA A 275 6.25 -2.67 0.22
C ALA A 275 5.42 -1.45 0.65
N ALA A 276 4.54 -1.64 1.63
CA ALA A 276 3.78 -0.55 2.23
C ALA A 276 3.58 -0.83 3.71
N GLY A 277 3.64 0.21 4.54
CA GLY A 277 3.69 0.02 5.99
C GLY A 277 3.71 1.33 6.76
N THR A 278 3.86 1.19 8.08
CA THR A 278 3.90 2.32 9.01
C THR A 278 5.10 2.22 9.96
N VAL A 279 5.65 3.39 10.32
CA VAL A 279 6.66 3.56 11.36
C VAL A 279 6.23 4.74 12.23
N GLY A 280 5.73 4.47 13.43
CA GLY A 280 5.08 5.52 14.24
C GLY A 280 3.89 6.15 13.48
N PRO A 281 3.82 7.48 13.35
CA PRO A 281 2.76 8.15 12.58
C PRO A 281 3.03 8.18 11.07
N TYR A 282 4.21 7.75 10.61
CA TYR A 282 4.60 7.86 9.22
C TYR A 282 4.18 6.63 8.43
N VAL A 283 3.75 6.86 7.20
CA VAL A 283 3.37 5.83 6.23
C VAL A 283 4.36 5.89 5.08
N LEU A 284 4.88 4.73 4.70
CA LEU A 284 5.81 4.62 3.59
C LEU A 284 5.27 3.61 2.59
N THR A 285 5.45 3.91 1.30
CA THR A 285 5.24 2.93 0.23
C THR A 285 6.40 2.96 -0.76
N VAL A 286 6.78 1.78 -1.22
CA VAL A 286 7.89 1.54 -2.15
C VAL A 286 7.37 0.71 -3.32
N TRP A 287 7.86 1.04 -4.51
CA TRP A 287 7.72 0.25 -5.72
C TRP A 287 9.06 0.06 -6.40
N LEU A 288 9.32 -1.14 -6.91
CA LEU A 288 10.34 -1.41 -7.91
C LEU A 288 9.69 -2.17 -9.06
N GLY A 289 10.04 -1.84 -10.28
CA GLY A 289 9.45 -2.44 -11.48
C GLY A 289 9.87 -1.71 -12.74
N ASN A 290 9.20 -2.02 -13.84
CA ASN A 290 9.37 -1.34 -15.13
C ASN A 290 8.04 -0.76 -15.58
N PHE A 291 8.03 0.49 -16.05
CA PHE A 291 6.78 1.13 -16.46
C PHE A 291 6.17 0.49 -17.72
N ASP A 292 7.00 -0.02 -18.63
CA ASP A 292 6.58 -0.86 -19.75
C ASP A 292 5.95 -2.22 -19.36
N GLY A 293 5.94 -2.57 -18.07
CA GLY A 293 5.35 -3.80 -17.55
C GLY A 293 6.18 -5.06 -17.80
N ARG A 294 7.45 -4.94 -18.20
CA ARG A 294 8.36 -6.08 -18.33
C ARG A 294 8.62 -6.71 -16.94
N GLY A 295 8.40 -8.01 -16.84
CA GLY A 295 8.70 -8.79 -15.64
C GLY A 295 10.19 -9.09 -15.47
N ASN A 296 10.62 -9.25 -14.22
CA ASN A 296 11.96 -9.69 -13.85
C ASN A 296 11.87 -10.59 -12.61
N PRO A 297 12.37 -11.85 -12.63
CA PRO A 297 12.25 -12.79 -11.50
C PRO A 297 12.90 -12.30 -10.18
N HIS A 298 13.78 -11.31 -10.24
CA HIS A 298 14.36 -10.66 -9.06
C HIS A 298 13.45 -9.61 -8.42
N LEU A 299 12.36 -9.19 -9.08
CA LEU A 299 11.33 -8.29 -8.53
C LEU A 299 10.42 -9.05 -7.57
N GLN A 300 10.98 -9.41 -6.41
CA GLN A 300 10.24 -10.01 -5.31
C GLN A 300 10.15 -8.98 -4.17
N GLY A 301 8.93 -8.66 -3.73
CA GLY A 301 8.70 -7.64 -2.70
C GLY A 301 9.52 -7.85 -1.43
N ALA A 302 9.66 -9.10 -0.97
CA ALA A 302 10.48 -9.44 0.19
C ALA A 302 11.99 -9.25 -0.02
N ALA A 303 12.48 -9.44 -1.25
CA ALA A 303 13.91 -9.39 -1.55
C ALA A 303 14.40 -7.97 -1.90
N VAL A 304 13.57 -7.14 -2.54
CA VAL A 304 14.01 -5.83 -3.05
C VAL A 304 13.18 -4.65 -2.56
N ALA A 305 11.88 -4.81 -2.30
CA ALA A 305 11.05 -3.70 -1.84
C ALA A 305 11.12 -3.51 -0.31
N ALA A 306 11.13 -4.60 0.46
CA ALA A 306 11.27 -4.55 1.91
C ALA A 306 12.60 -3.89 2.34
N PRO A 307 13.77 -4.23 1.76
CA PRO A 307 15.03 -3.58 2.16
C PRO A 307 15.15 -2.11 1.76
N LEU A 308 14.40 -1.64 0.76
CA LEU A 308 14.34 -0.21 0.42
C LEU A 308 13.34 0.53 1.32
N TRP A 309 12.32 -0.17 1.82
CA TRP A 309 11.33 0.40 2.73
C TRP A 309 11.87 0.58 4.16
N LEU A 310 12.74 -0.33 4.62
CA LEU A 310 13.43 -0.32 5.91
C LEU A 310 14.59 0.69 5.93
#